data_AF-A0A538NW03-F1
#
_entry.id   AF-A0A538NW03-F1
#
_cell.length_a   1.000
_cell.length_b   1.000
_cell.length_c   1.000
_cell.angle_alpha   90.00
_cell.angle_beta   90.00
_cell.angle_gamma   90.00
#
_symmetry.space_group_name_H-M   'P 1'
#
loop_
_entity.id
_entity.type
_entity.pdbx_description
1 polymer ?
#
loop_
_entity_poly.entity_id
_entity_poly.type
_entity_poly.pdbx_seq_one_letter_code
_entity_poly.pdbx_strand_id
1 'polypeptide(L)'
;MKKQKIRFTSILVALGCFIFLEQMQAVTPPPDGCYPNSTTAEGCKALQSLTTGVANTALGWYSLFGDTTGSFNTAVGAGALDLNTADNNTAVGVAALLLNTTGTNNTANGVGALVFNNAAEENTATGAFAMYSNTEGDFNTANGAFTLYFNTTGERNTAIGD
;
A
#
# COMPACT_ATOMS: atom_id res chain seq x y z
N MET A 1 -48.44 39.47 -21.89
CA MET A 1 -48.37 38.67 -20.64
C MET A 1 -47.72 37.28 -20.76
N LYS A 2 -47.76 36.56 -21.91
CA LYS A 2 -47.14 35.21 -22.03
C LYS A 2 -45.61 35.18 -21.87
N LYS A 3 -44.87 36.13 -22.46
CA LYS A 3 -43.38 36.17 -22.41
C LYS A 3 -42.81 36.38 -20.99
N GLN A 4 -43.53 37.10 -20.13
CA GLN A 4 -43.08 37.44 -18.78
C GLN A 4 -43.23 36.25 -17.82
N LYS A 5 -44.29 35.44 -17.98
CA LYS A 5 -44.48 34.19 -17.24
C LYS A 5 -43.37 33.18 -17.56
N ILE A 6 -43.01 33.03 -18.83
CA ILE A 6 -41.93 32.11 -19.27
C ILE A 6 -40.59 32.48 -18.61
N ARG A 7 -40.23 33.77 -18.60
CA ARG A 7 -38.99 34.24 -17.94
C ARG A 7 -38.96 33.94 -16.44
N PHE A 8 -40.11 34.07 -15.77
CA PHE A 8 -40.21 33.82 -14.32
C PHE A 8 -40.10 32.33 -14.00
N THR A 9 -40.71 31.47 -14.81
CA THR A 9 -40.62 30.01 -14.64
C THR A 9 -39.21 29.50 -14.88
N SER A 10 -38.48 30.03 -15.87
CA SER A 10 -37.08 29.66 -16.12
C SER A 10 -36.15 30.02 -14.96
N ILE A 11 -36.37 31.17 -14.32
CA ILE A 11 -35.59 31.61 -13.15
C ILE A 11 -35.87 30.69 -11.95
N LEU A 12 -37.13 30.34 -11.69
CA LEU A 12 -37.51 29.43 -10.61
C LEU A 12 -36.92 28.02 -10.80
N VAL A 13 -36.92 27.50 -12.04
CA VAL A 13 -36.28 26.21 -12.35
C VAL A 13 -34.76 26.28 -12.14
N ALA A 14 -34.11 27.35 -12.59
CA ALA A 14 -32.68 27.55 -12.38
C ALA A 14 -32.31 27.64 -10.89
N LEU A 15 -33.06 28.41 -10.08
CA LEU A 15 -32.88 28.46 -8.64
C LEU A 15 -33.14 27.09 -7.98
N GLY A 16 -34.14 26.35 -8.44
CA GLY A 16 -34.39 24.97 -8.01
C GLY A 16 -33.18 24.07 -8.23
N CYS A 17 -32.55 24.15 -9.40
CA CYS A 17 -31.33 23.39 -9.70
C CYS A 17 -30.17 23.72 -8.76
N PHE A 18 -30.03 24.97 -8.32
CA PHE A 18 -29.00 25.37 -7.36
C PHE A 18 -29.27 24.87 -5.93
N ILE A 19 -30.53 24.66 -5.55
CA ILE A 19 -30.90 24.09 -4.24
C ILE A 19 -30.61 22.58 -4.19
N PHE A 20 -30.74 21.86 -5.32
CA PHE A 20 -30.38 20.44 -5.42
C PHE A 20 -28.88 20.18 -5.65
N LEU A 21 -28.07 21.23 -5.88
CA LEU A 21 -26.64 21.11 -6.16
C LEU A 21 -25.80 20.69 -4.94
N GLU A 22 -26.35 20.80 -3.72
CA GLU A 22 -25.65 20.42 -2.49
C GLU A 22 -25.36 18.90 -2.41
N GLN A 23 -26.02 18.07 -3.22
CA GLN A 23 -25.75 16.63 -3.32
C GLN A 23 -24.70 16.27 -4.39
N MET A 24 -24.08 17.26 -5.04
CA MET A 24 -23.09 17.09 -6.10
C MET A 24 -21.78 17.85 -5.80
N GLN A 25 -21.37 17.90 -4.53
CA GLN A 25 -20.05 18.43 -4.19
C GLN A 25 -18.97 17.44 -4.65
N ALA A 26 -18.09 17.89 -5.54
CA ALA A 26 -16.82 17.24 -5.76
C ALA A 26 -16.09 17.16 -4.41
N VAL A 27 -15.63 15.97 -4.02
CA VAL A 27 -14.78 15.83 -2.82
C VAL A 27 -13.54 16.69 -3.00
N THR A 28 -13.12 17.34 -1.92
CA THR A 28 -11.87 18.10 -1.86
C THR A 28 -10.93 17.42 -0.86
N PRO A 29 -9.76 16.92 -1.30
CA PRO A 29 -9.26 16.92 -2.68
C PRO A 29 -10.09 16.02 -3.62
N PRO A 30 -10.11 16.31 -4.94
CA PRO A 30 -10.78 15.46 -5.93
C PRO A 30 -10.22 14.04 -5.87
N PRO A 31 -11.00 13.00 -6.25
CA PRO A 31 -10.48 11.64 -6.30
C PRO A 31 -9.23 11.63 -7.17
N ASP A 32 -8.15 11.13 -6.59
CA ASP A 32 -6.84 11.05 -7.18
C ASP A 32 -6.96 10.29 -8.50
N GLY A 33 -6.61 10.94 -9.61
CA GLY A 33 -6.62 10.32 -10.93
C GLY A 33 -5.61 9.16 -11.00
N CYS A 34 -5.55 8.46 -12.13
CA CYS A 34 -4.53 7.42 -12.31
C CYS A 34 -3.12 8.02 -12.13
N TYR A 35 -2.37 7.55 -11.13
CA TYR A 35 -0.96 7.90 -11.01
C TYR A 35 -0.17 7.31 -12.20
N PRO A 36 0.97 7.93 -12.58
CA PRO A 36 1.87 7.34 -13.57
C PRO A 36 2.26 5.90 -13.22
N ASN A 37 2.64 5.14 -14.24
CA ASN A 37 3.08 3.75 -14.11
C ASN A 37 2.03 2.79 -13.51
N SER A 38 0.74 3.13 -13.58
CA SER A 38 -0.37 2.35 -13.01
C SER A 38 -0.24 2.13 -11.49
N THR A 39 0.31 3.13 -10.79
CA THR A 39 0.51 3.06 -9.33
C THR A 39 -0.69 3.63 -8.57
N THR A 40 -0.75 3.34 -7.27
CA THR A 40 -1.66 3.98 -6.31
C THR A 40 -0.82 4.43 -5.12
N ALA A 41 -0.87 5.72 -4.77
CA ALA A 41 -0.02 6.30 -3.73
C ALA A 41 -0.86 7.20 -2.82
N GLU A 42 -1.27 6.70 -1.65
CA GLU A 42 -2.05 7.45 -0.68
C GLU A 42 -1.28 7.60 0.64
N GLY A 43 -1.10 8.84 1.09
CA GLY A 43 -0.38 9.16 2.31
C GLY A 43 0.87 10.01 2.08
N CYS A 44 1.34 10.66 3.15
CA CYS A 44 2.50 11.54 3.05
C CYS A 44 3.75 10.74 2.66
N LYS A 45 4.37 11.12 1.53
CA LYS A 45 5.58 10.52 0.96
C LYS A 45 5.44 9.08 0.47
N ALA A 46 4.22 8.58 0.26
CA ALA A 46 4.02 7.30 -0.41
C ALA A 46 4.60 7.34 -1.85
N LEU A 47 5.38 6.34 -2.24
CA LEU A 47 6.01 6.22 -3.58
C LEU A 47 6.81 7.44 -4.08
N GLN A 48 7.31 8.30 -3.18
CA GLN A 48 7.95 9.56 -3.57
C GLN A 48 9.22 9.38 -4.43
N SER A 49 9.95 8.27 -4.26
CA SER A 49 11.22 8.03 -4.96
C SER A 49 11.09 7.16 -6.22
N LEU A 50 9.87 6.77 -6.62
CA LEU A 50 9.67 5.86 -7.74
C LEU A 50 10.11 6.49 -9.07
N THR A 51 10.97 5.79 -9.82
CA THR A 51 11.49 6.27 -11.11
C THR A 51 10.98 5.43 -12.28
N THR A 52 11.24 4.12 -12.31
CA THR A 52 10.90 3.23 -13.43
C THR A 52 9.96 2.08 -13.06
N GLY A 53 9.75 1.83 -11.77
CA GLY A 53 8.86 0.77 -11.31
C GLY A 53 7.40 1.01 -11.69
N VAL A 54 6.63 -0.08 -11.79
CA VAL A 54 5.23 -0.05 -12.24
C VAL A 54 4.31 -0.83 -11.33
N ALA A 55 3.01 -0.50 -11.38
CA ALA A 55 1.94 -1.27 -10.73
C ALA A 55 2.12 -1.48 -9.21
N ASN A 56 2.66 -0.49 -8.51
CA ASN A 56 2.80 -0.48 -7.05
C ASN A 56 1.57 0.15 -6.38
N THR A 57 1.17 -0.39 -5.24
CA THR A 57 0.16 0.18 -4.34
C THR A 57 0.82 0.55 -3.02
N ALA A 58 0.77 1.81 -2.63
CA ALA A 58 1.35 2.33 -1.39
C ALA A 58 0.30 3.14 -0.61
N LEU A 59 -0.09 2.66 0.56
CA LEU A 59 -1.11 3.27 1.41
C LEU A 59 -0.54 3.48 2.82
N GLY A 60 -0.09 4.69 3.14
CA GLY A 60 0.44 5.04 4.46
C GLY A 60 1.57 6.05 4.43
N TRP A 61 1.90 6.60 5.61
CA TRP A 61 3.06 7.48 5.78
C TRP A 61 4.35 6.71 5.45
N TYR A 62 5.12 7.19 4.47
CA TYR A 62 6.36 6.54 4.00
C TYR A 62 6.18 5.11 3.45
N SER A 63 4.97 4.73 3.02
CA SER A 63 4.76 3.44 2.36
C SER A 63 5.51 3.43 1.01
N LEU A 64 6.39 2.46 0.76
CA LEU A 64 7.25 2.39 -0.44
C LEU A 64 8.02 3.70 -0.74
N PHE A 65 8.44 4.45 0.28
CA PHE A 65 9.05 5.76 0.07
C PHE A 65 10.40 5.68 -0.68
N GLY A 66 11.24 4.72 -0.32
CA GLY A 66 12.56 4.49 -0.92
C GLY A 66 12.57 3.60 -2.17
N ASP A 67 11.42 3.07 -2.60
CA ASP A 67 11.36 2.25 -3.82
C ASP A 67 11.60 3.10 -5.06
N THR A 68 12.61 2.74 -5.83
CA THR A 68 13.05 3.48 -7.03
C THR A 68 12.72 2.74 -8.32
N THR A 69 12.85 1.42 -8.34
CA THR A 69 12.74 0.58 -9.55
C THR A 69 11.81 -0.61 -9.39
N GLY A 70 11.43 -0.96 -8.16
CA GLY A 70 10.60 -2.13 -7.87
C GLY A 70 9.21 -2.03 -8.48
N SER A 71 8.65 -3.16 -8.88
CA SER A 71 7.35 -3.28 -9.52
C SER A 71 6.48 -4.31 -8.82
N PHE A 72 5.15 -4.16 -8.97
CA PHE A 72 4.16 -5.10 -8.46
C PHE A 72 4.18 -5.28 -6.94
N ASN A 73 4.56 -4.23 -6.20
CA ASN A 73 4.59 -4.23 -4.75
C ASN A 73 3.26 -3.68 -4.17
N THR A 74 2.77 -4.30 -3.11
CA THR A 74 1.63 -3.80 -2.32
C THR A 74 2.07 -3.50 -0.91
N ALA A 75 2.01 -2.24 -0.50
CA ALA A 75 2.41 -1.77 0.82
C ALA A 75 1.24 -1.01 1.46
N VAL A 76 0.78 -1.49 2.61
CA VAL A 76 -0.34 -0.92 3.36
C VAL A 76 0.05 -0.80 4.82
N GLY A 77 0.33 0.42 5.27
CA GLY A 77 0.80 0.72 6.61
C GLY A 77 1.90 1.78 6.61
N ALA A 78 2.12 2.42 7.76
CA ALA A 78 3.22 3.37 7.90
C ALA A 78 4.56 2.62 7.79
N GLY A 79 5.43 3.06 6.88
CA GLY A 79 6.73 2.45 6.61
C GLY A 79 6.68 1.02 6.06
N ALA A 80 5.54 0.57 5.52
CA ALA A 80 5.49 -0.72 4.84
C ALA A 80 6.36 -0.65 3.56
N LEU A 81 7.28 -1.62 3.38
CA LEU A 81 8.22 -1.68 2.25
C LEU A 81 9.03 -0.40 2.00
N ASP A 82 9.34 0.39 3.04
CA ASP A 82 10.01 1.71 2.88
C ASP A 82 11.29 1.62 2.04
N LEU A 83 12.21 0.71 2.39
CA LEU A 83 13.48 0.55 1.69
C LEU A 83 13.48 -0.64 0.72
N ASN A 84 12.35 -0.90 0.08
CA ASN A 84 12.22 -1.96 -0.91
C ASN A 84 12.81 -1.57 -2.27
N THR A 85 13.69 -2.39 -2.84
CA THR A 85 14.17 -2.20 -4.23
C THR A 85 13.86 -3.38 -5.15
N ALA A 86 13.05 -4.32 -4.67
CA ALA A 86 12.71 -5.59 -5.33
C ALA A 86 11.27 -5.61 -5.84
N ASP A 87 10.93 -6.66 -6.61
CA ASP A 87 9.61 -6.84 -7.20
C ASP A 87 8.75 -7.85 -6.41
N ASN A 88 7.43 -7.76 -6.60
CA ASN A 88 6.44 -8.76 -6.18
C ASN A 88 6.33 -8.98 -4.67
N ASN A 89 6.45 -7.94 -3.85
CA ASN A 89 6.29 -8.05 -2.40
C ASN A 89 4.94 -7.50 -1.92
N THR A 90 4.30 -8.20 -0.98
CA THR A 90 3.08 -7.75 -0.31
C THR A 90 3.36 -7.53 1.18
N ALA A 91 3.15 -6.30 1.66
CA ALA A 91 3.35 -5.90 3.04
C ALA A 91 2.11 -5.17 3.57
N VAL A 92 1.44 -5.77 4.56
CA VAL A 92 0.28 -5.20 5.22
C VAL A 92 0.56 -5.13 6.72
N GLY A 93 0.68 -3.92 7.24
CA GLY A 93 1.05 -3.65 8.64
C GLY A 93 2.08 -2.54 8.75
N VAL A 94 2.16 -1.92 9.92
CA VAL A 94 3.20 -0.93 10.20
C VAL A 94 4.57 -1.61 10.17
N ALA A 95 5.49 -1.05 9.39
CA ALA A 95 6.85 -1.55 9.20
C ALA A 95 6.94 -3.01 8.68
N ALA A 96 5.88 -3.55 8.07
CA ALA A 96 5.97 -4.85 7.39
C ALA A 96 6.94 -4.76 6.21
N LEU A 97 7.89 -5.70 6.11
CA LEU A 97 8.97 -5.71 5.10
C LEU A 97 9.75 -4.37 4.99
N LEU A 98 9.88 -3.62 6.10
CA LEU A 98 10.51 -2.29 6.12
C LEU A 98 11.88 -2.25 5.43
N LEU A 99 12.70 -3.28 5.65
CA LEU A 99 14.09 -3.37 5.16
C LEU A 99 14.27 -4.58 4.23
N ASN A 100 13.49 -4.63 3.14
CA ASN A 100 13.58 -5.66 2.11
C ASN A 100 14.36 -5.18 0.89
N THR A 101 15.69 -5.34 0.82
CA THR A 101 16.45 -4.70 -0.26
C THR A 101 16.26 -5.41 -1.60
N THR A 102 16.65 -6.68 -1.71
CA THR A 102 16.61 -7.45 -2.97
C THR A 102 15.66 -8.65 -2.95
N GLY A 103 15.06 -8.98 -1.80
CA GLY A 103 14.17 -10.13 -1.67
C GLY A 103 12.89 -9.99 -2.50
N THR A 104 12.55 -11.00 -3.30
CA THR A 104 11.34 -11.01 -4.13
C THR A 104 10.29 -11.99 -3.62
N ASN A 105 9.03 -11.80 -4.03
CA ASN A 105 7.93 -12.73 -3.77
C ASN A 105 7.62 -12.97 -2.27
N ASN A 106 7.85 -11.98 -1.40
CA ASN A 106 7.53 -12.09 0.02
C ASN A 106 6.14 -11.56 0.34
N THR A 107 5.45 -12.24 1.26
CA THR A 107 4.16 -11.80 1.83
C THR A 107 4.30 -11.61 3.33
N ALA A 108 4.14 -10.37 3.80
CA ALA A 108 4.15 -10.00 5.22
C ALA A 108 2.81 -9.39 5.61
N ASN A 109 2.09 -10.03 6.51
CA ASN A 109 0.81 -9.55 7.03
C ASN A 109 0.87 -9.49 8.57
N GLY A 110 1.12 -8.30 9.10
CA GLY A 110 1.26 -8.05 10.52
C GLY A 110 2.18 -6.87 10.81
N VAL A 111 2.02 -6.25 11.98
CA VAL A 111 2.96 -5.21 12.44
C VAL A 111 4.34 -5.83 12.59
N GLY A 112 5.33 -5.26 11.90
CA GLY A 112 6.72 -5.70 11.94
C GLY A 112 6.96 -7.13 11.41
N ALA A 113 6.07 -7.69 10.60
CA ALA A 113 6.33 -8.97 9.94
C ALA A 113 7.46 -8.80 8.89
N LEU A 114 8.44 -9.71 8.87
CA LEU A 114 9.58 -9.70 7.94
C LEU A 114 10.36 -8.37 7.88
N VAL A 115 10.50 -7.65 9.00
CA VAL A 115 11.17 -6.32 9.02
C VAL A 115 12.56 -6.36 8.41
N PHE A 116 13.39 -7.35 8.78
CA PHE A 116 14.75 -7.52 8.25
C PHE A 116 14.78 -8.67 7.26
N ASN A 117 14.41 -8.41 6.00
CA ASN A 117 14.40 -9.41 4.93
C ASN A 117 15.33 -8.99 3.78
N ASN A 118 16.64 -8.98 4.02
CA ASN A 118 17.59 -8.34 3.11
C ASN A 118 17.51 -8.89 1.67
N ALA A 119 17.73 -10.20 1.51
CA ALA A 119 17.73 -10.84 0.19
C ALA A 119 16.81 -12.06 0.10
N ALA A 120 16.15 -12.43 1.20
CA ALA A 120 15.40 -13.67 1.23
C ALA A 120 14.12 -13.62 0.38
N GLU A 121 13.79 -14.73 -0.26
CA GLU A 121 12.74 -14.85 -1.25
C GLU A 121 11.66 -15.85 -0.83
N GLU A 122 10.46 -15.67 -1.39
CA GLU A 122 9.34 -16.61 -1.26
C GLU A 122 8.93 -16.91 0.19
N ASN A 123 9.02 -15.93 1.08
CA ASN A 123 8.60 -16.08 2.47
C ASN A 123 7.16 -15.59 2.70
N THR A 124 6.39 -16.33 3.50
CA THR A 124 5.05 -15.94 3.95
C THR A 124 5.03 -15.81 5.46
N ALA A 125 4.88 -14.58 5.98
CA ALA A 125 4.79 -14.27 7.39
C ALA A 125 3.43 -13.64 7.71
N THR A 126 2.61 -14.32 8.50
CA THR A 126 1.32 -13.83 8.98
C THR A 126 1.34 -13.77 10.51
N GLY A 127 1.18 -12.58 11.09
CA GLY A 127 1.27 -12.35 12.53
C GLY A 127 2.21 -11.19 12.88
N ALA A 128 1.99 -10.58 14.04
CA ALA A 128 2.87 -9.51 14.51
C ALA A 128 4.28 -10.06 14.76
N PHE A 129 5.29 -9.40 14.20
CA PHE A 129 6.71 -9.78 14.32
C PHE A 129 7.03 -11.22 13.87
N ALA A 130 6.18 -11.85 13.05
CA ALA A 130 6.51 -13.11 12.40
C ALA A 130 7.73 -12.92 11.48
N MET A 131 8.71 -13.82 11.58
CA MET A 131 9.96 -13.79 10.81
C MET A 131 10.73 -12.46 10.89
N TYR A 132 10.70 -11.79 12.04
CA TYR A 132 11.28 -10.45 12.22
C TYR A 132 12.74 -10.32 11.72
N SER A 133 13.58 -11.35 11.89
CA SER A 133 15.02 -11.34 11.56
C SER A 133 15.44 -12.28 10.42
N ASN A 134 14.60 -12.50 9.42
CA ASN A 134 14.87 -13.42 8.30
C ASN A 134 15.72 -12.81 7.18
N THR A 135 17.04 -12.79 7.36
CA THR A 135 17.96 -12.11 6.44
C THR A 135 18.19 -12.82 5.11
N GLU A 136 18.32 -14.16 5.13
CA GLU A 136 18.68 -15.01 3.97
C GLU A 136 17.85 -16.31 3.89
N GLY A 137 16.91 -16.53 4.81
CA GLY A 137 16.13 -17.77 4.83
C GLY A 137 15.00 -17.77 3.80
N ASP A 138 15.11 -18.57 2.77
CA ASP A 138 14.11 -18.64 1.70
C ASP A 138 13.00 -19.68 1.95
N PHE A 139 11.86 -19.50 1.28
CA PHE A 139 10.75 -20.48 1.26
C PHE A 139 10.16 -20.83 2.63
N ASN A 140 10.17 -19.90 3.60
CA ASN A 140 9.58 -20.15 4.91
C ASN A 140 8.13 -19.70 5.01
N THR A 141 7.33 -20.44 5.76
CA THR A 141 5.96 -20.09 6.12
C THR A 141 5.85 -19.96 7.64
N ALA A 142 5.48 -18.79 8.12
CA ALA A 142 5.29 -18.47 9.53
C ALA A 142 3.89 -17.92 9.75
N ASN A 143 3.09 -18.60 10.56
CA ASN A 143 1.73 -18.18 10.91
C ASN A 143 1.57 -18.13 12.43
N GLY A 144 1.41 -16.93 12.98
CA GLY A 144 1.34 -16.67 14.43
C GLY A 144 2.30 -15.57 14.84
N ALA A 145 2.01 -14.88 15.95
CA ALA A 145 2.86 -13.81 16.44
C ALA A 145 4.24 -14.37 16.87
N PHE A 146 5.32 -13.66 16.53
CA PHE A 146 6.71 -14.04 16.87
C PHE A 146 7.15 -15.43 16.34
N THR A 147 6.41 -16.04 15.42
CA THR A 147 6.83 -17.31 14.80
C THR A 147 8.07 -17.08 13.94
N LEU A 148 9.04 -18.00 14.02
CA LEU A 148 10.35 -17.88 13.36
C LEU A 148 11.08 -16.54 13.62
N TYR A 149 10.85 -15.87 14.76
CA TYR A 149 11.36 -14.53 15.03
C TYR A 149 12.87 -14.37 14.78
N PHE A 150 13.67 -15.37 15.15
CA PHE A 150 15.14 -15.39 14.98
C PHE A 150 15.62 -16.32 13.85
N ASN A 151 14.75 -16.74 12.93
CA ASN A 151 15.21 -17.50 11.77
C ASN A 151 16.00 -16.56 10.87
N THR A 152 17.33 -16.70 10.78
CA THR A 152 18.18 -15.82 9.96
C THR A 152 18.46 -16.40 8.58
N THR A 153 18.75 -17.69 8.51
CA THR A 153 19.20 -18.39 7.28
C THR A 153 18.50 -19.74 7.07
N GLY A 154 17.60 -20.15 7.95
CA GLY A 154 16.88 -21.41 7.77
C GLY A 154 15.94 -21.31 6.59
N GLU A 155 15.96 -22.31 5.71
CA GLU A 155 15.08 -22.38 4.53
C GLU A 155 13.99 -23.44 4.71
N ARG A 156 12.89 -23.29 3.96
CA ARG A 156 11.82 -24.30 3.85
C ARG A 156 11.19 -24.72 5.18
N ASN A 157 11.12 -23.81 6.15
CA ASN A 157 10.46 -24.07 7.43
C ASN A 157 8.97 -23.76 7.34
N THR A 158 8.17 -24.53 8.06
CA THR A 158 6.78 -24.18 8.38
C THR A 158 6.63 -24.10 9.87
N ALA A 159 6.28 -22.93 10.39
CA ALA A 159 6.00 -22.70 11.79
C ALA A 159 4.58 -22.15 11.95
N ILE A 160 3.84 -22.75 12.88
CA ILE A 160 2.50 -22.32 13.26
C ILE A 160 2.52 -22.11 14.77
N GLY A 161 2.10 -20.93 15.22
CA GLY A 161 2.01 -20.54 16.62
C GLY A 161 0.73 -19.77 16.89
N ASP A 162 0.37 -19.67 18.16
CA ASP A 162 -0.84 -18.98 18.63
C ASP A 162 -0.61 -17.47 18.85
#